data_AF-A0ABD2JFP9-F1
#
_entry.id   AF-A0ABD2JFP9-F1
#
_cell.length_a   1.000
_cell.length_b   1.000
_cell.length_c   1.000
_cell.angle_alpha   90.00
_cell.angle_beta   90.00
_cell.angle_gamma   90.00
#
_symmetry.space_group_name_H-M   'P 1'
#
loop_
_entity.id
_entity.type
_entity.pdbx_description
1 polymer ?
#
loop_
_entity_poly.entity_id
_entity_poly.type
_entity_poly.pdbx_seq_one_letter_code
_entity_poly.pdbx_strand_id
1 'polypeptide(L)'
;MVSDEKDMIIKLPNQWDPKKSHKELYFFDLDYVKILSKGKHRENRYAIGEFRLSPADYYYEVKVIVMQKREDSVVSIGLWSAKTNASYAYYSNGTILGNNSYGTTGFPSFGQGDTIGCGVNLTSMNAIYTINGNTLATDLLYVTETDLFPRVSLNTPGDVIEAKFGPDFMYKIGQDVQNPISNAENVGTNENGRRFCKEIVTEANLFFKNFIRLQKNFINISKSAIKFSRAENEQRKDLRVENDIKQLQAQVDEFEKLMNKFNLDE
;
A
#
# COMPACT_ATOMS: atom_id res chain seq x y z
N MET A 1 -45.07 11.61 -24.57
CA MET A 1 -43.95 12.17 -23.80
C MET A 1 -43.24 10.97 -23.20
N VAL A 2 -42.12 10.57 -23.80
CA VAL A 2 -41.29 9.48 -23.31
C VAL A 2 -40.41 10.08 -22.23
N SER A 3 -40.47 9.54 -21.01
CA SER A 3 -39.67 9.98 -19.87
C SER A 3 -38.21 9.57 -20.08
N ASP A 4 -37.33 10.56 -20.16
CA ASP A 4 -35.88 10.39 -20.11
C ASP A 4 -35.47 9.89 -18.72
N GLU A 5 -35.45 8.56 -18.53
CA GLU A 5 -34.58 7.94 -17.54
C GLU A 5 -33.13 8.14 -18.00
N LYS A 6 -32.52 9.25 -17.56
CA LYS A 6 -31.06 9.37 -17.57
C LYS A 6 -30.52 8.28 -16.66
N ASP A 7 -30.07 7.18 -17.25
CA ASP A 7 -29.18 6.22 -16.61
C ASP A 7 -28.08 7.00 -15.90
N MET A 8 -28.13 6.98 -14.57
CA MET A 8 -27.18 7.67 -13.73
C MET A 8 -25.88 6.88 -13.83
N ILE A 9 -25.02 7.24 -14.79
CA ILE A 9 -23.69 6.64 -14.97
C ILE A 9 -22.92 6.84 -13.66
N ILE A 10 -22.87 5.80 -12.83
CA ILE A 10 -22.05 5.79 -11.63
C ILE A 10 -20.61 5.70 -12.11
N LYS A 11 -19.94 6.85 -12.18
CA LYS A 11 -18.52 6.91 -12.50
C LYS A 11 -17.75 6.18 -11.40
N LEU A 12 -17.02 5.13 -11.78
CA LEU A 12 -16.14 4.41 -10.85
C LEU A 12 -15.06 5.35 -10.29
N PRO A 13 -14.58 5.11 -9.05
CA PRO A 13 -13.54 5.94 -8.45
C PRO A 13 -12.21 5.92 -9.22
N ASN A 14 -11.96 4.87 -9.99
CA ASN A 14 -10.76 4.72 -10.81
C ASN A 14 -11.01 3.81 -12.02
N GLN A 15 -10.06 3.82 -12.95
CA GLN A 15 -9.99 2.98 -14.13
C GLN A 15 -8.53 2.79 -14.54
N TRP A 16 -8.24 1.86 -15.44
CA TRP A 16 -6.89 1.79 -16.03
C TRP A 16 -6.67 2.95 -17.00
N ASP A 17 -5.46 3.49 -17.04
CA ASP A 17 -5.05 4.57 -17.95
C ASP A 17 -4.23 4.00 -19.12
N PRO A 18 -4.80 3.89 -20.33
CA PRO A 18 -4.08 3.35 -21.48
C PRO A 18 -2.84 4.15 -21.87
N LYS A 19 -2.78 5.46 -21.54
CA LYS A 19 -1.64 6.32 -21.90
C LYS A 19 -0.44 6.12 -20.99
N LYS A 20 -0.67 5.70 -19.74
CA LYS A 20 0.38 5.35 -18.77
C LYS A 20 0.76 3.87 -18.81
N SER A 21 0.00 3.07 -19.55
CA SER A 21 0.12 1.61 -19.57
C SER A 21 0.87 1.10 -20.81
N HIS A 22 1.26 -0.17 -20.77
CA HIS A 22 1.97 -0.80 -21.87
C HIS A 22 1.10 -0.89 -23.15
N LYS A 23 1.65 -0.52 -24.31
CA LYS A 23 0.95 -0.41 -25.60
C LYS A 23 0.33 -1.71 -26.14
N GLU A 24 0.83 -2.86 -25.69
CA GLU A 24 0.31 -4.18 -26.09
C GLU A 24 -0.80 -4.71 -25.18
N LEU A 25 -1.28 -3.89 -24.24
CA LEU A 25 -2.49 -4.15 -23.49
C LEU A 25 -3.68 -3.55 -24.23
N TYR A 26 -4.75 -4.33 -24.29
CA TYR A 26 -6.02 -3.88 -24.80
C TYR A 26 -7.01 -3.68 -23.67
N PHE A 27 -7.48 -2.45 -23.56
CA PHE A 27 -8.46 -2.01 -22.57
C PHE A 27 -9.83 -2.04 -23.22
N PHE A 28 -10.79 -2.66 -22.55
CA PHE A 28 -12.15 -2.78 -23.04
C PHE A 28 -13.15 -2.67 -21.89
N ASP A 29 -14.43 -2.65 -22.24
CA ASP A 29 -15.54 -2.14 -21.42
C ASP A 29 -15.60 -0.60 -21.35
N LEU A 30 -16.77 -0.05 -20.97
CA LEU A 30 -17.00 1.41 -20.96
C LEU A 30 -16.10 2.16 -19.96
N ASP A 31 -15.69 1.48 -18.88
CA ASP A 31 -14.90 2.06 -17.79
C ASP A 31 -13.43 1.64 -17.79
N TYR A 32 -12.91 1.06 -18.89
CA TYR A 32 -11.52 0.59 -19.00
C TYR A 32 -11.02 -0.25 -17.81
N VAL A 33 -11.88 -1.08 -17.23
CA VAL A 33 -11.55 -1.94 -16.08
C VAL A 33 -11.05 -3.33 -16.49
N LYS A 34 -11.30 -3.75 -17.74
CA LYS A 34 -10.85 -5.03 -18.29
C LYS A 34 -9.62 -4.86 -19.16
N ILE A 35 -8.67 -5.77 -18.99
CA ILE A 35 -7.41 -5.80 -19.74
C ILE A 35 -7.24 -7.16 -20.39
N LEU A 36 -6.85 -7.14 -21.66
CA LEU A 36 -6.35 -8.30 -22.41
C LEU A 36 -4.90 -8.06 -22.82
N SER A 37 -4.01 -9.00 -22.49
CA SER A 37 -2.63 -9.01 -23.00
C SER A 37 -2.60 -9.50 -24.46
N LYS A 38 -2.26 -8.62 -25.42
CA LYS A 38 -2.27 -8.93 -26.88
C LYS A 38 -0.90 -9.21 -27.50
N GLY A 39 0.16 -9.22 -26.70
CA GLY A 39 1.51 -9.40 -27.23
C GLY A 39 1.72 -10.72 -27.97
N LYS A 40 2.83 -10.83 -28.71
CA LYS A 40 3.18 -12.09 -29.41
C LYS A 40 4.08 -13.00 -28.59
N HIS A 41 4.83 -12.40 -27.67
CA HIS A 41 5.84 -13.07 -26.85
C HIS A 41 5.64 -12.73 -25.38
N ARG A 42 6.32 -13.48 -24.51
CA ARG A 42 6.30 -13.25 -23.07
C ARG A 42 7.09 -11.98 -22.75
N GLU A 43 6.44 -11.06 -22.05
CA GLU A 43 7.00 -9.78 -21.66
C GLU A 43 6.11 -9.19 -20.55
N ASN A 44 6.71 -8.51 -19.58
CA ASN A 44 5.95 -7.87 -18.51
C ASN A 44 5.24 -6.62 -19.03
N ARG A 45 3.93 -6.75 -19.25
CA ARG A 45 3.07 -5.65 -19.70
C ARG A 45 2.29 -5.11 -18.53
N TYR A 46 2.62 -3.89 -18.12
CA TYR A 46 1.99 -3.27 -16.97
C TYR A 46 0.81 -2.38 -17.37
N ALA A 47 -0.22 -2.37 -16.53
CA ALA A 47 -1.26 -1.36 -16.55
C ALA A 47 -1.23 -0.55 -15.25
N ILE A 48 -1.51 0.75 -15.36
CA ILE A 48 -1.47 1.70 -14.24
C ILE A 48 -2.83 2.38 -14.15
N GLY A 49 -3.35 2.54 -12.93
CA GLY A 49 -4.58 3.28 -12.67
C GLY A 49 -4.47 4.75 -13.08
N GLU A 50 -5.58 5.37 -13.47
CA GLU A 50 -5.61 6.79 -13.83
C GLU A 50 -5.26 7.68 -12.65
N PHE A 51 -5.84 7.36 -11.49
CA PHE A 51 -5.65 8.10 -10.25
C PHE A 51 -4.85 7.29 -9.23
N ARG A 52 -4.10 8.01 -8.39
CA ARG A 52 -3.50 7.43 -7.19
C ARG A 52 -4.60 6.98 -6.24
N LEU A 53 -4.31 5.98 -5.41
CA LEU A 53 -5.17 5.61 -4.30
C LEU A 53 -5.41 6.82 -3.41
N SER A 54 -6.65 6.99 -2.99
CA SER A 54 -7.09 8.04 -2.08
C SER A 54 -7.54 7.42 -0.77
N PRO A 55 -7.72 8.19 0.31
CA PRO A 55 -8.33 7.67 1.52
C PRO A 55 -9.75 7.09 1.34
N ALA A 56 -10.48 7.52 0.30
CA ALA A 56 -11.79 6.97 -0.03
C ALA A 56 -11.69 5.65 -0.83
N ASP A 57 -10.59 5.44 -1.55
CA ASP A 57 -10.37 4.33 -2.48
C ASP A 57 -8.97 3.75 -2.25
N TYR A 58 -8.72 3.28 -1.03
CA TYR A 58 -7.42 2.76 -0.60
C TYR A 58 -7.21 1.28 -0.93
N TYR A 59 -8.22 0.65 -1.55
CA TYR A 59 -8.28 -0.77 -1.84
C TYR A 59 -9.02 -1.00 -3.17
N TYR A 60 -8.57 -1.99 -3.93
CA TYR A 60 -9.20 -2.44 -5.17
C TYR A 60 -9.07 -3.95 -5.31
N GLU A 61 -9.95 -4.58 -6.08
CA GLU A 61 -9.91 -6.01 -6.38
C GLU A 61 -9.64 -6.24 -7.86
N VAL A 62 -8.93 -7.33 -8.17
CA VAL A 62 -8.68 -7.77 -9.53
C VAL A 62 -9.07 -9.24 -9.65
N LYS A 63 -10.05 -9.52 -10.50
CA LYS A 63 -10.43 -10.88 -10.86
C LYS A 63 -9.60 -11.36 -12.05
N VAL A 64 -8.99 -12.52 -11.91
CA VAL A 64 -8.25 -13.17 -12.99
C VAL A 64 -9.23 -13.98 -13.84
N ILE A 65 -9.67 -13.41 -14.95
CA ILE A 65 -10.71 -14.02 -15.82
C ILE A 65 -10.13 -15.17 -16.63
N VAL A 66 -8.94 -14.95 -17.21
CA VAL A 66 -8.19 -15.95 -17.97
C VAL A 66 -6.73 -15.85 -17.58
N MET A 67 -6.13 -16.98 -17.22
CA MET A 67 -4.69 -17.09 -17.03
C MET A 67 -4.19 -18.26 -17.86
N GLN A 68 -3.34 -17.97 -18.85
CA GLN A 68 -2.80 -19.00 -19.71
C GLN A 68 -1.92 -19.94 -18.88
N LYS A 69 -2.24 -21.24 -18.89
CA LYS A 69 -1.47 -22.26 -18.19
C LYS A 69 -0.17 -22.56 -18.94
N ARG A 70 0.91 -21.90 -18.52
CA ARG A 70 2.29 -22.15 -18.95
C ARG A 70 3.16 -22.21 -17.71
N GLU A 71 4.25 -22.98 -17.77
CA GLU A 71 5.14 -23.31 -16.64
C GLU A 71 5.64 -22.08 -15.86
N ASP A 72 5.72 -20.93 -16.55
CA ASP A 72 6.16 -19.66 -15.98
C ASP A 72 5.15 -18.51 -16.19
N SER A 73 3.86 -18.80 -16.34
CA SER A 73 2.87 -17.73 -16.49
C SER A 73 2.78 -16.93 -15.19
N VAL A 74 3.02 -15.62 -15.26
CA VAL A 74 3.06 -14.75 -14.09
C VAL A 74 2.15 -13.55 -14.28
N VAL A 75 1.22 -13.41 -13.35
CA VAL A 75 0.43 -12.19 -13.14
C VAL A 75 0.88 -11.58 -11.82
N SER A 76 1.05 -10.26 -11.78
CA SER A 76 1.26 -9.55 -10.52
C SER A 76 0.26 -8.40 -10.35
N ILE A 77 -0.15 -8.19 -9.10
CA ILE A 77 -1.16 -7.21 -8.70
C ILE A 77 -0.57 -6.42 -7.53
N GLY A 78 -0.65 -5.10 -7.56
CA GLY A 78 0.14 -4.29 -6.65
C GLY A 78 0.02 -2.78 -6.81
N LEU A 79 0.99 -2.07 -6.25
CA LEU A 79 1.06 -0.62 -6.19
C LEU A 79 2.38 -0.13 -6.77
N TRP A 80 2.36 1.09 -7.30
CA TRP A 80 3.55 1.77 -7.81
C TRP A 80 3.54 3.26 -7.50
N SER A 81 4.68 3.79 -7.07
CA SER A 81 4.88 5.23 -6.88
C SER A 81 5.49 5.85 -8.13
N ALA A 82 4.84 6.89 -8.64
CA ALA A 82 5.37 7.64 -9.78
C ALA A 82 6.59 8.48 -9.41
N LYS A 83 6.70 8.90 -8.14
CA LYS A 83 7.76 9.77 -7.64
C LYS A 83 9.05 9.04 -7.32
N THR A 84 8.96 7.87 -6.66
CA THR A 84 10.14 7.11 -6.22
C THR A 84 10.42 5.89 -7.10
N ASN A 85 9.50 5.55 -8.00
CA ASN A 85 9.50 4.31 -8.77
C ASN A 85 9.44 3.03 -7.90
N ALA A 86 9.07 3.17 -6.62
CA ALA A 86 8.85 2.05 -5.72
C ALA A 86 7.67 1.18 -6.19
N SER A 87 7.75 -0.12 -5.96
CA SER A 87 6.67 -1.05 -6.26
C SER A 87 6.44 -2.07 -5.16
N TYR A 88 5.18 -2.42 -4.96
CA TYR A 88 4.72 -3.47 -4.05
C TYR A 88 3.84 -4.39 -4.86
N ALA A 89 4.11 -5.69 -4.91
CA ALA A 89 3.34 -6.58 -5.77
C ALA A 89 3.24 -7.99 -5.19
N TYR A 90 2.04 -8.56 -5.30
CA TYR A 90 1.75 -9.95 -5.07
C TYR A 90 1.68 -10.69 -6.41
N TYR A 91 2.49 -11.73 -6.54
CA TYR A 91 2.67 -12.53 -7.75
C TYR A 91 1.86 -13.82 -7.66
N SER A 92 1.37 -14.29 -8.80
CA SER A 92 0.54 -15.50 -8.93
C SER A 92 1.18 -16.76 -8.37
N ASN A 93 2.51 -16.80 -8.22
CA ASN A 93 3.23 -17.91 -7.63
C ASN A 93 3.30 -17.88 -6.09
N GLY A 94 2.63 -16.93 -5.42
CA GLY A 94 2.67 -16.83 -3.96
C GLY A 94 3.85 -16.02 -3.42
N THR A 95 4.52 -15.24 -4.26
CA THR A 95 5.59 -14.32 -3.84
C THR A 95 5.03 -12.91 -3.66
N ILE A 96 5.41 -12.23 -2.57
CA ILE A 96 5.17 -10.81 -2.37
C ILE A 96 6.51 -10.06 -2.36
N LEU A 97 6.61 -9.03 -3.18
CA LEU A 97 7.75 -8.11 -3.22
C LEU A 97 7.31 -6.71 -2.81
N GLY A 98 8.18 -6.01 -2.10
CA GLY A 98 8.08 -4.58 -1.78
C GLY A 98 9.40 -3.89 -2.07
N ASN A 99 9.39 -2.56 -2.13
CA ASN A 99 10.49 -1.75 -2.64
C ASN A 99 11.88 -2.13 -2.07
N ASN A 100 11.97 -2.29 -0.74
CA ASN A 100 13.22 -2.59 -0.02
C ASN A 100 13.18 -3.93 0.73
N SER A 101 12.16 -4.75 0.52
CA SER A 101 11.99 -6.03 1.21
C SER A 101 12.47 -7.17 0.32
N TYR A 102 13.25 -8.09 0.87
CA TYR A 102 13.50 -9.38 0.22
C TYR A 102 12.15 -10.06 -0.06
N GLY A 103 11.97 -10.60 -1.26
CA GLY A 103 10.73 -11.26 -1.64
C GLY A 103 10.33 -12.33 -0.66
N THR A 104 9.15 -12.20 -0.08
CA THR A 104 8.60 -13.19 0.85
C THR A 104 7.75 -14.17 0.05
N THR A 105 8.11 -15.44 0.13
CA THR A 105 7.40 -16.53 -0.53
C THR A 105 6.55 -17.30 0.48
N GLY A 106 5.70 -18.22 0.00
CA GLY A 106 4.87 -19.07 0.87
C GLY A 106 3.47 -18.53 1.11
N PHE A 107 3.08 -17.42 0.48
CA PHE A 107 1.67 -17.05 0.37
C PHE A 107 0.95 -17.99 -0.61
N PRO A 108 -0.39 -18.09 -0.54
CA PRO A 108 -1.16 -18.88 -1.50
C PRO A 108 -0.80 -18.50 -2.95
N SER A 109 -0.74 -19.47 -3.86
CA SER A 109 -0.74 -19.12 -5.29
C SER A 109 -2.15 -18.72 -5.72
N PHE A 110 -2.26 -17.99 -6.82
CA PHE A 110 -3.55 -17.65 -7.41
C PHE A 110 -3.51 -17.80 -8.93
N GLY A 111 -4.69 -18.00 -9.52
CA GLY A 111 -4.82 -18.12 -10.97
C GLY A 111 -6.21 -17.82 -11.47
N GLN A 112 -6.56 -18.44 -12.59
CA GLN A 112 -7.86 -18.22 -13.23
C GLN A 112 -9.03 -18.51 -12.28
N GLY A 113 -9.93 -17.53 -12.15
CA GLY A 113 -11.10 -17.57 -11.28
C GLY A 113 -10.91 -16.83 -9.96
N ASP A 114 -9.68 -16.70 -9.47
CA ASP A 114 -9.39 -16.03 -8.22
C ASP A 114 -9.55 -14.51 -8.33
N THR A 115 -9.87 -13.89 -7.21
CA THR A 115 -9.89 -12.43 -7.06
C THR A 115 -8.92 -12.02 -5.99
N ILE A 116 -8.06 -11.07 -6.35
CA ILE A 116 -6.99 -10.59 -5.49
C ILE A 116 -7.28 -9.14 -5.12
N GLY A 117 -7.34 -8.88 -3.82
CA GLY A 117 -7.38 -7.54 -3.27
C GLY A 117 -5.98 -6.95 -3.15
N CYS A 118 -5.88 -5.65 -3.38
CA CYS A 118 -4.67 -4.88 -3.10
C CYS A 118 -5.05 -3.50 -2.57
N GLY A 119 -4.35 -3.06 -1.53
CA GLY A 119 -4.57 -1.73 -0.96
C GLY A 119 -3.50 -1.34 0.05
N VAL A 120 -3.77 -0.26 0.78
CA VAL A 120 -2.91 0.22 1.87
C VAL A 120 -3.77 0.47 3.10
N ASN A 121 -3.35 -0.09 4.24
CA ASN A 121 -3.88 0.32 5.53
C ASN A 121 -3.33 1.71 5.84
N LEU A 122 -4.18 2.73 5.78
CA LEU A 122 -3.75 4.13 5.96
C LEU A 122 -3.33 4.46 7.40
N THR A 123 -3.65 3.59 8.37
CA THR A 123 -3.26 3.78 9.78
C THR A 123 -1.88 3.17 10.04
N SER A 124 -1.68 1.91 9.66
CA SER A 124 -0.39 1.22 9.87
C SER A 124 0.62 1.46 8.74
N MET A 125 0.17 2.04 7.62
CA MET A 125 0.94 2.21 6.39
C MET A 125 1.45 0.89 5.80
N ASN A 126 0.74 -0.22 6.03
CA ASN A 126 1.07 -1.52 5.47
C ASN A 126 0.28 -1.80 4.19
N ALA A 127 0.87 -2.53 3.25
CA ALA A 127 0.12 -3.06 2.12
C ALA A 127 -0.88 -4.13 2.60
N ILE A 128 -2.09 -4.10 2.04
CA ILE A 128 -3.13 -5.09 2.24
C ILE A 128 -3.19 -5.95 0.98
N TYR A 129 -3.12 -7.27 1.15
CA TYR A 129 -3.48 -8.23 0.10
C TYR A 129 -4.56 -9.19 0.58
N THR A 130 -5.48 -9.53 -0.31
CA THR A 130 -6.49 -10.56 -0.05
C THR A 130 -6.55 -11.54 -1.21
N ILE A 131 -7.00 -12.77 -0.93
CA ILE A 131 -7.38 -13.75 -1.95
C ILE A 131 -8.80 -14.23 -1.67
N ASN A 132 -9.69 -14.05 -2.64
CA ASN A 132 -11.09 -14.44 -2.55
C ASN A 132 -11.76 -13.91 -1.27
N GLY A 133 -11.45 -12.66 -0.90
CA GLY A 133 -11.98 -11.99 0.29
C GLY A 133 -11.25 -12.27 1.61
N ASN A 134 -10.24 -13.15 1.63
CA ASN A 134 -9.48 -13.48 2.84
C ASN A 134 -8.15 -12.73 2.88
N THR A 135 -7.86 -12.05 4.00
CA THR A 135 -6.63 -11.27 4.20
C THR A 135 -5.40 -12.14 4.33
N LEU A 136 -4.31 -11.73 3.69
CA LEU A 136 -2.99 -12.32 3.85
C LEU A 136 -2.24 -11.61 4.98
N ALA A 137 -1.41 -12.35 5.73
CA ALA A 137 -0.59 -11.79 6.81
C ALA A 137 0.58 -10.96 6.23
N THR A 138 0.28 -9.75 5.74
CA THR A 138 1.22 -8.83 5.10
C THR A 138 1.60 -7.66 6.01
N ASP A 139 1.45 -7.83 7.32
CA ASP A 139 1.64 -6.79 8.36
C ASP A 139 3.07 -6.23 8.43
N LEU A 140 4.03 -6.86 7.77
CA LEU A 140 5.42 -6.42 7.68
C LEU A 140 5.76 -5.72 6.35
N LEU A 141 4.81 -5.62 5.41
CA LEU A 141 5.03 -4.94 4.12
C LEU A 141 4.72 -3.45 4.25
N TYR A 142 5.64 -2.72 4.87
CA TYR A 142 5.49 -1.27 5.08
C TYR A 142 5.61 -0.50 3.76
N VAL A 143 4.74 0.49 3.59
CA VAL A 143 4.66 1.34 2.41
C VAL A 143 5.03 2.77 2.79
N THR A 144 6.17 3.25 2.29
CA THR A 144 6.67 4.61 2.59
C THR A 144 6.11 5.70 1.68
N GLU A 145 5.54 5.31 0.54
CA GLU A 145 5.08 6.24 -0.49
C GLU A 145 3.63 6.69 -0.26
N THR A 146 3.32 7.89 -0.74
CA THR A 146 2.01 8.53 -0.61
C THR A 146 1.34 8.81 -1.96
N ASP A 147 2.04 8.50 -3.05
CA ASP A 147 1.63 8.71 -4.44
C ASP A 147 1.48 7.37 -5.17
N LEU A 148 0.78 6.43 -4.53
CA LEU A 148 0.64 5.06 -5.01
C LEU A 148 -0.50 4.95 -6.01
N PHE A 149 -0.21 4.35 -7.16
CA PHE A 149 -1.20 4.00 -8.18
C PHE A 149 -1.45 2.49 -8.16
N PRO A 150 -2.70 2.05 -8.38
CA PRO A 150 -2.96 0.66 -8.74
C PRO A 150 -2.09 0.25 -9.92
N ARG A 151 -1.50 -0.94 -9.84
CA ARG A 151 -0.69 -1.51 -10.91
C ARG A 151 -0.91 -3.01 -11.03
N VAL A 152 -0.94 -3.48 -12.26
CA VAL A 152 -0.94 -4.90 -12.59
C VAL A 152 0.10 -5.17 -13.66
N SER A 153 0.63 -6.39 -13.71
CA SER A 153 1.51 -6.84 -14.78
C SER A 153 1.05 -8.20 -15.30
N LEU A 154 0.91 -8.31 -16.62
CA LEU A 154 0.58 -9.55 -17.32
C LEU A 154 1.77 -9.99 -18.17
N ASN A 155 2.33 -11.16 -17.90
CA ASN A 155 3.48 -11.68 -18.65
C ASN A 155 3.06 -12.41 -19.94
N THR A 156 1.94 -13.13 -19.90
CA THR A 156 1.56 -14.08 -20.95
C THR A 156 0.51 -13.47 -21.88
N PRO A 157 0.72 -13.55 -23.21
CA PRO A 157 -0.32 -13.21 -24.18
C PRO A 157 -1.59 -14.03 -23.97
N GLY A 158 -2.75 -13.39 -24.02
CA GLY A 158 -4.05 -14.03 -23.81
C GLY A 158 -4.51 -14.07 -22.36
N ASP A 159 -3.73 -13.55 -21.40
CA ASP A 159 -4.22 -13.30 -20.04
C ASP A 159 -5.26 -12.18 -20.04
N VAL A 160 -6.31 -12.36 -19.24
CA VAL A 160 -7.43 -11.42 -19.11
C VAL A 160 -7.73 -11.20 -17.63
N ILE A 161 -7.85 -9.94 -17.24
CA ILE A 161 -8.22 -9.53 -15.88
C ILE A 161 -9.32 -8.48 -15.91
N GLU A 162 -10.03 -8.36 -14.79
CA GLU A 162 -11.05 -7.34 -14.55
C GLU A 162 -10.80 -6.69 -13.19
N ALA A 163 -10.67 -5.37 -13.17
CA ALA A 163 -10.52 -4.61 -11.93
C ALA A 163 -11.88 -4.13 -11.41
N LYS A 164 -12.02 -4.08 -10.09
CA LYS A 164 -13.12 -3.43 -9.38
C LYS A 164 -12.51 -2.35 -8.50
N PHE A 165 -12.84 -1.10 -8.79
CA PHE A 165 -12.38 0.09 -8.05
C PHE A 165 -13.48 0.71 -7.17
N GLY A 166 -14.65 0.09 -7.07
CA GLY A 166 -15.81 0.56 -6.31
C GLY A 166 -16.18 -0.37 -5.14
N PRO A 167 -17.03 0.09 -4.21
CA PRO A 167 -17.13 -0.43 -2.84
C PRO A 167 -17.70 -1.85 -2.69
N ASP A 168 -18.19 -2.46 -3.75
CA ASP A 168 -18.79 -3.80 -3.73
C ASP A 168 -17.71 -4.90 -3.77
N PHE A 169 -16.83 -4.91 -2.76
CA PHE A 169 -15.73 -5.87 -2.66
C PHE A 169 -16.19 -7.21 -2.08
N MET A 170 -15.49 -8.28 -2.47
CA MET A 170 -15.59 -9.56 -1.78
C MET A 170 -15.01 -9.47 -0.37
N TYR A 171 -13.88 -8.77 -0.22
CA TYR A 171 -13.39 -8.40 1.09
C TYR A 171 -14.37 -7.47 1.82
N LYS A 172 -14.77 -7.83 3.03
CA LYS A 172 -15.64 -7.00 3.87
C LYS A 172 -14.78 -6.17 4.82
N ILE A 173 -14.57 -4.91 4.44
CA ILE A 173 -13.86 -3.90 5.22
C ILE A 173 -14.44 -3.86 6.65
N GLY A 174 -13.59 -4.10 7.66
CA GLY A 174 -13.96 -4.10 9.07
C GLY A 174 -14.05 -5.48 9.76
N GLN A 175 -13.91 -6.59 9.02
CA GLN A 175 -13.84 -7.92 9.64
C GLN A 175 -12.51 -8.19 10.36
N ASP A 176 -11.42 -7.51 9.97
CA ASP A 176 -10.08 -7.71 10.54
C ASP A 176 -9.79 -6.87 11.81
N VAL A 177 -10.80 -6.25 12.43
CA VAL A 177 -10.64 -5.58 13.73
C VAL A 177 -10.51 -6.60 14.89
N GLN A 178 -10.65 -7.90 14.62
CA GLN A 178 -10.45 -8.93 15.63
C GLN A 178 -9.01 -9.50 15.62
N ASN A 179 -8.24 -9.01 16.59
CA ASN A 179 -7.07 -9.64 17.21
C ASN A 179 -5.83 -9.92 16.35
N PRO A 180 -4.89 -8.95 16.28
CA PRO A 180 -3.48 -9.21 15.95
C PRO A 180 -2.76 -10.13 16.95
N ILE A 181 -3.40 -10.48 18.08
CA ILE A 181 -2.75 -11.13 19.22
C ILE A 181 -2.82 -12.67 19.16
N SER A 182 -3.78 -13.28 18.45
CA SER A 182 -4.02 -14.72 18.55
C SER A 182 -3.03 -15.62 17.79
N ASN A 183 -2.24 -15.08 16.85
CA ASN A 183 -1.28 -15.87 16.08
C ASN A 183 0.18 -15.76 16.58
N ALA A 184 0.45 -14.89 17.56
CA ALA A 184 1.80 -14.67 18.10
C ALA A 184 2.24 -15.73 19.13
N GLU A 185 1.30 -16.49 19.72
CA GLU A 185 1.61 -17.44 20.80
C GLU A 185 2.40 -18.68 20.33
N ASN A 186 2.41 -18.98 19.03
CA ASN A 186 3.06 -20.20 18.50
C ASN A 186 4.38 -19.97 17.76
N VAL A 187 4.85 -18.73 17.58
CA VAL A 187 6.09 -18.43 16.84
C VAL A 187 7.33 -18.37 17.77
N GLY A 188 7.13 -18.31 19.09
CA GLY A 188 8.19 -18.07 20.09
C GLY A 188 9.03 -19.28 20.54
N THR A 189 8.83 -20.47 19.98
CA THR A 189 9.40 -21.71 20.56
C THR A 189 10.66 -22.24 19.87
N ASN A 190 10.99 -21.85 18.63
CA ASN A 190 12.24 -22.25 17.96
C ASN A 190 13.23 -21.08 17.77
N GLU A 191 14.52 -21.37 17.71
CA GLU A 191 15.60 -20.36 17.67
C GLU A 191 15.51 -19.42 16.45
N ASN A 192 15.02 -19.94 15.32
CA ASN A 192 14.81 -19.16 14.10
C ASN A 192 13.69 -18.12 14.27
N GLY A 193 12.57 -18.49 14.92
CA GLY A 193 11.49 -17.57 15.26
C GLY A 193 11.95 -16.47 16.23
N ARG A 194 12.77 -16.82 17.23
CA ARG A 194 13.35 -15.81 18.15
C ARG A 194 14.29 -14.85 17.45
N ARG A 195 15.15 -15.35 16.56
CA ARG A 195 16.06 -14.51 15.77
C ARG A 195 15.30 -13.55 14.86
N PHE A 196 14.28 -14.06 14.18
CA PHE A 196 13.40 -13.25 13.33
C PHE A 196 12.66 -12.17 14.13
N CYS A 197 12.11 -12.50 15.30
CA CYS A 197 11.50 -11.49 16.19
C CYS A 197 12.50 -10.43 16.65
N LYS A 198 13.75 -10.81 16.97
CA LYS A 198 14.81 -9.85 17.34
C LYS A 198 15.16 -8.92 16.19
N GLU A 199 15.23 -9.43 14.96
CA GLU A 199 15.50 -8.62 13.76
C GLU A 199 14.37 -7.60 13.52
N ILE A 200 13.09 -8.03 13.60
CA ILE A 200 11.93 -7.13 13.48
C ILE A 200 11.93 -6.05 14.56
N VAL A 201 12.16 -6.42 15.82
CA VAL A 201 12.21 -5.49 16.94
C VAL A 201 13.33 -4.48 16.74
N THR A 202 14.49 -4.92 16.25
CA THR A 202 15.64 -4.05 15.97
C THR A 202 15.33 -3.06 14.86
N GLU A 203 14.72 -3.50 13.76
CA GLU A 203 14.34 -2.63 12.64
C GLU A 203 13.25 -1.63 13.02
N ALA A 204 12.23 -2.07 13.74
CA ALA A 204 11.19 -1.19 14.28
C ALA A 204 11.80 -0.13 15.22
N ASN A 205 12.69 -0.54 16.13
CA ASN A 205 13.40 0.38 17.03
C ASN A 205 14.25 1.40 16.24
N LEU A 206 14.92 0.97 15.18
CA LEU A 206 15.72 1.86 14.33
C LEU A 206 14.85 2.86 13.57
N PHE A 207 13.71 2.41 13.04
CA PHE A 207 12.72 3.27 12.38
C PHE A 207 12.20 4.35 13.33
N PHE A 208 11.73 3.96 14.52
CA PHE A 208 11.21 4.91 15.51
C PHE A 208 12.28 5.90 15.99
N LYS A 209 13.51 5.44 16.23
CA LYS A 209 14.65 6.33 16.57
C LYS A 209 14.90 7.35 15.46
N ASN A 210 14.87 6.93 14.19
CA ASN A 210 15.06 7.82 13.05
C ASN A 210 13.89 8.81 12.89
N PHE A 211 12.65 8.36 13.06
CA PHE A 211 11.46 9.21 13.01
C PHE A 211 11.51 10.30 14.08
N ILE A 212 11.82 9.94 15.33
CA ILE A 212 11.97 10.89 16.43
C ILE A 212 13.09 11.89 16.16
N ARG A 213 14.22 11.45 15.62
CA ARG A 213 15.31 12.34 15.22
C ARG A 213 14.85 13.39 14.19
N LEU A 214 14.04 12.99 13.21
CA LEU A 214 13.49 13.90 12.21
C LEU A 214 12.52 14.91 12.84
N GLN A 215 11.64 14.48 13.73
CA GLN A 215 10.72 15.37 14.45
C GLN A 215 11.48 16.40 15.30
N LYS A 216 12.52 15.99 16.03
CA LYS A 216 13.39 16.88 16.80
C LYS A 216 14.10 17.92 15.93
N ASN A 217 14.63 17.51 14.78
CA ASN A 217 15.27 18.41 13.83
C ASN A 217 14.27 19.46 13.30
N PHE A 218 13.07 19.04 12.91
CA PHE A 218 12.01 19.95 12.47
C PHE A 218 11.65 20.98 13.54
N ILE A 219 11.50 20.54 14.79
CA ILE A 219 11.22 21.43 15.93
C ILE A 219 12.36 22.44 16.13
N ASN A 220 13.62 22.00 16.06
CA ASN A 220 14.79 22.89 16.24
C ASN A 220 14.90 23.95 15.14
N ILE A 221 14.65 23.57 13.89
CA ILE A 221 14.59 24.50 12.75
C ILE A 221 13.47 25.51 12.97
N SER A 222 12.29 25.05 13.35
CA SER A 222 11.12 25.90 13.59
C SER A 222 11.34 26.90 14.73
N LYS A 223 11.95 26.46 15.84
CA LYS A 223 12.38 27.34 16.95
C LYS A 223 13.38 28.41 16.48
N SER A 224 14.32 28.04 15.62
CA SER A 224 15.34 28.95 15.09
C SER A 224 14.73 30.00 14.15
N ALA A 225 13.79 29.59 13.28
CA ALA A 225 13.06 30.48 12.39
C ALA A 225 12.22 31.51 13.16
N ILE A 226 11.55 31.10 14.24
CA ILE A 226 10.80 32.02 15.12
C ILE A 226 11.73 33.03 15.80
N LYS A 227 12.89 32.57 16.29
CA LYS A 227 13.89 33.47 16.88
C LYS A 227 14.36 34.54 15.89
N PHE A 228 14.50 34.16 14.60
CA PHE A 228 14.86 35.08 13.53
C PHE A 228 13.73 36.07 13.21
N SER A 229 12.49 35.60 13.05
CA SER A 229 11.31 36.45 12.78
C SER A 229 11.06 37.48 13.90
N ARG A 230 11.31 37.11 15.16
CA ARG A 230 11.27 38.05 16.30
C ARG A 230 12.30 39.17 16.20
N ALA A 231 13.47 38.92 15.62
CA ALA A 231 14.47 39.97 15.37
C ALA A 231 14.00 40.96 14.28
N GLU A 232 13.04 40.57 13.45
CA GLU A 232 12.45 41.38 12.37
C GLU A 232 11.09 42.03 12.74
N ASN A 233 10.65 41.95 14.02
CA ASN A 233 9.42 42.58 14.56
C ASN A 233 8.05 42.04 14.07
N GLU A 234 7.93 40.78 13.64
CA GLU A 234 6.65 40.17 13.19
C GLU A 234 5.82 39.47 14.30
N GLN A 235 5.67 40.08 15.47
CA GLN A 235 5.21 39.43 16.72
C GLN A 235 3.85 38.68 16.73
N ARG A 236 2.87 39.01 15.87
CA ARG A 236 1.49 38.46 15.99
C ARG A 236 1.28 37.08 15.35
N LYS A 237 2.12 36.66 14.40
CA LYS A 237 2.02 35.32 13.77
C LYS A 237 2.75 34.24 14.58
N ASP A 238 3.72 34.64 15.39
CA ASP A 238 4.62 33.76 16.15
C ASP A 238 3.91 32.97 17.26
N LEU A 239 2.95 33.58 17.95
CA LEU A 239 2.35 32.99 19.16
C LEU A 239 1.58 31.68 18.88
N ARG A 240 0.89 31.59 17.73
CA ARG A 240 0.14 30.39 17.34
C ARG A 240 1.09 29.26 16.93
N VAL A 241 2.09 29.58 16.12
CA VAL A 241 3.11 28.63 15.67
C VAL A 241 3.92 28.10 16.86
N GLU A 242 4.20 28.93 17.85
CA GLU A 242 4.86 28.51 19.09
C GLU A 242 4.06 27.50 19.90
N ASN A 243 2.74 27.68 19.99
CA ASN A 243 1.88 26.72 20.67
C ASN A 243 1.84 25.37 19.93
N ASP A 244 1.76 25.40 18.60
CA ASP A 244 1.79 24.19 17.77
C ASP A 244 3.14 23.44 17.95
N ILE A 245 4.26 24.17 17.97
CA ILE A 245 5.59 23.57 18.22
C ILE A 245 5.70 22.99 19.64
N LYS A 246 5.16 23.66 20.66
CA LYS A 246 5.14 23.13 22.04
C LYS A 246 4.34 21.85 22.14
N GLN A 247 3.19 21.79 21.46
CA GLN A 247 2.35 20.60 21.43
C GLN A 247 3.07 19.44 20.72
N LEU A 248 3.71 19.71 19.57
CA LEU A 248 4.53 18.72 18.87
C LEU A 248 5.70 18.23 19.73
N GLN A 249 6.39 19.12 20.46
CA GLN A 249 7.45 18.73 21.38
C GLN A 249 6.93 17.80 22.48
N ALA A 250 5.79 18.12 23.10
CA ALA A 250 5.21 17.29 24.14
C ALA A 250 4.84 15.89 23.63
N GLN A 251 4.30 15.81 22.41
CA GLN A 251 3.99 14.53 21.75
C GLN A 251 5.26 13.70 21.48
N VAL A 252 6.32 14.34 21.00
CA VAL A 252 7.62 13.67 20.78
C VAL A 252 8.19 13.15 22.10
N ASP A 253 8.16 13.95 23.16
CA ASP A 253 8.69 13.58 24.47
C ASP A 253 7.89 12.42 25.10
N GLU A 254 6.57 12.39 24.93
CA GLU A 254 5.71 11.30 25.38
C GLU A 254 6.00 10.00 24.61
N PHE A 255 6.18 10.10 23.29
CA PHE A 255 6.52 8.95 22.45
C PHE A 255 7.90 8.39 22.79
N GLU A 256 8.89 9.25 23.08
CA GLU A 256 10.21 8.81 23.55
C GLU A 256 10.14 8.07 24.90
N LYS A 257 9.31 8.54 25.83
CA LYS A 257 9.09 7.83 27.11
C LYS A 257 8.48 6.45 26.90
N LEU A 258 7.51 6.33 26.00
CA LEU A 258 6.93 5.04 25.63
C LEU A 258 7.99 4.11 25.03
N MET A 259 8.79 4.60 24.07
CA MET A 259 9.86 3.80 23.45
C MET A 259 10.90 3.32 24.46
N ASN A 260 11.31 4.16 25.41
CA ASN A 260 12.24 3.77 26.47
C ASN A 260 11.64 2.74 27.44
N LYS A 261 10.31 2.72 27.61
CA LYS A 261 9.61 1.69 28.39
C LYS A 261 9.51 0.36 27.63
N PHE A 262 9.44 0.42 26.31
CA PHE A 262 9.43 -0.73 25.39
C PHE A 262 10.83 -1.14 24.93
N ASN A 263 11.89 -0.69 25.60
CA ASN A 263 13.25 -1.04 25.23
C ASN A 263 13.46 -2.55 25.46
N LEU A 264 13.22 -3.33 24.40
CA LEU A 264 13.36 -4.79 24.28
C LEU A 264 14.86 -5.18 24.17
N ASP A 265 15.71 -4.56 24.98
CA ASP A 265 17.14 -4.85 25.08
C ASP A 265 17.42 -6.07 26.00
N GLU A 266 16.37 -6.75 26.51
CA GLU A 266 16.44 -8.05 27.20
C GLU A 266 15.76 -9.18 26.40
#